data_AF-A0A1L9VKE7-F1
#
_entry.id   AF-A0A1L9VKE7-F1
#
_cell.length_a   1.000
_cell.length_b   1.000
_cell.length_c   1.000
_cell.angle_alpha   90.00
_cell.angle_beta   90.00
_cell.angle_gamma   90.00
#
_symmetry.space_group_name_H-M   'P 1'
#
loop_
_entity.id
_entity.type
_entity.pdbx_description
1 polymer ?
#
loop_
_entity_poly.entity_id
_entity_poly.type
_entity_poly.pdbx_seq_one_letter_code
_entity_poly.pdbx_strand_id
1 'polypeptide(L)'
;MNSAQAKEWKSAGTVVPGKKIGQRQLGEGQYTTPGIGQWPGPMDRQFCAISANANAWNQAEKAWIPAADTSGNKLWENPINMDMYIKKLGFKDPEKVARMSVIKGMEDTLQMVIPDAFTKKGGGNLDLKFECHPNVEDFNGNTPEVDYYSWKGVKGEPIHPNTDC
;
A
#
# COMPACT_ATOMS: atom_id res chain seq x y z
N MET A 1 11.29 3.59 4.33
CA MET A 1 11.94 3.40 3.01
C MET A 1 13.44 3.64 3.15
N ASN A 2 14.35 3.06 2.35
CA ASN A 2 15.79 3.39 2.44
C ASN A 2 16.14 4.70 1.70
N SER A 3 17.32 5.26 1.98
CA SER A 3 17.73 6.55 1.41
C SER A 3 17.94 6.51 -0.10
N ALA A 4 18.36 5.38 -0.66
CA ALA A 4 18.54 5.22 -2.11
C ALA A 4 17.21 5.34 -2.87
N GLN A 5 16.17 4.66 -2.41
CA GLN A 5 14.84 4.72 -3.01
C GLN A 5 14.21 6.12 -2.87
N ALA A 6 14.44 6.82 -1.75
CA ALA A 6 14.02 8.21 -1.60
C ALA A 6 14.67 9.13 -2.65
N LYS A 7 15.96 8.93 -2.95
CA LYS A 7 16.67 9.68 -4.00
C LYS A 7 16.12 9.35 -5.40
N GLU A 8 15.76 8.10 -5.65
CA GLU A 8 15.10 7.70 -6.91
C GLU A 8 13.77 8.45 -7.10
N TRP A 9 12.93 8.56 -6.07
CA TRP A 9 11.68 9.33 -6.11
C TRP A 9 11.94 10.83 -6.36
N LYS A 10 12.91 11.42 -5.66
CA LYS A 10 13.33 12.83 -5.84
C LYS A 10 13.78 13.11 -7.27
N SER A 11 14.59 12.22 -7.85
CA SER A 11 15.05 12.34 -9.25
C SER A 11 13.89 12.23 -10.25
N ALA A 12 12.93 11.34 -10.00
CA ALA A 12 11.77 11.15 -10.87
C ALA A 12 10.69 12.22 -10.70
N GLY A 13 10.71 12.99 -9.61
CA GLY A 13 9.67 13.97 -9.26
C GLY A 13 8.31 13.33 -8.91
N THR A 14 8.25 12.01 -8.71
CA THR A 14 7.03 11.27 -8.36
C THR A 14 7.40 9.92 -7.73
N VAL A 15 6.42 9.24 -7.14
CA VAL A 15 6.55 7.88 -6.64
C VAL A 15 6.85 6.93 -7.82
N VAL A 16 7.96 6.20 -7.74
CA VAL A 16 8.35 5.22 -8.77
C VAL A 16 7.91 3.81 -8.36
N PRO A 17 7.83 2.85 -9.30
CA PRO A 17 7.56 1.44 -9.01
C PRO A 17 8.43 0.85 -7.89
N GLY A 18 7.87 -0.13 -7.17
CA GLY A 18 8.61 -0.86 -6.15
C GLY A 18 9.77 -1.67 -6.75
N LYS A 19 10.86 -1.85 -6.00
CA LYS A 19 11.87 -2.85 -6.38
C LYS A 19 11.24 -4.24 -6.28
N LYS A 20 11.26 -5.04 -7.34
CA LYS A 20 10.76 -6.42 -7.31
C LYS A 20 11.71 -7.29 -6.51
N ILE A 21 11.38 -7.57 -5.25
CA ILE A 21 12.20 -8.38 -4.34
C ILE A 21 11.33 -9.50 -3.78
N GLY A 22 11.52 -10.70 -4.32
CA GLY A 22 10.85 -11.92 -3.85
C GLY A 22 9.32 -11.86 -3.90
N GLN A 23 8.67 -12.82 -3.23
CA GLN A 23 7.22 -12.78 -3.05
C GLN A 23 6.88 -11.85 -1.89
N ARG A 24 6.10 -10.81 -2.19
CA ARG A 24 5.59 -9.86 -1.19
C ARG A 24 4.17 -10.21 -0.81
N GLN A 25 3.79 -9.88 0.43
CA GLN A 25 2.52 -10.27 1.02
C GLN A 25 1.32 -9.92 0.14
N LEU A 26 1.25 -8.70 -0.39
CA LEU A 26 0.13 -8.19 -1.19
C LEU A 26 0.50 -7.99 -2.68
N GLY A 27 1.64 -8.55 -3.12
CA GLY A 27 2.14 -8.41 -4.48
C GLY A 27 3.03 -7.18 -4.70
N GLU A 28 3.25 -6.84 -5.97
CA GLU A 28 4.19 -5.78 -6.38
C GLU A 28 3.60 -4.39 -6.23
N GLY A 29 4.45 -3.43 -5.85
CA GLY A 29 4.06 -2.05 -5.64
C GLY A 29 4.81 -1.36 -4.50
N GLN A 30 4.34 -0.17 -4.15
CA GLN A 30 4.83 0.61 -3.03
C GLN A 30 3.99 0.36 -1.79
N TYR A 31 4.65 -0.13 -0.75
CA TYR A 31 4.02 -0.47 0.52
C TYR A 31 3.98 0.75 1.43
N THR A 32 2.84 0.95 2.06
CA THR A 32 2.53 2.07 2.95
C THR A 32 1.78 1.57 4.19
N THR A 33 1.82 2.36 5.25
CA THR A 33 0.99 2.21 6.45
C THR A 33 0.08 3.43 6.59
N PRO A 34 -1.02 3.35 7.36
CA PRO A 34 -1.91 4.50 7.59
C PRO A 34 -1.20 5.75 8.08
N GLY A 35 -0.24 5.59 8.97
CA GLY A 35 0.53 6.64 9.61
C GLY A 35 2.04 6.51 9.35
N ILE A 36 2.76 7.61 9.54
CA ILE A 36 4.19 7.69 9.34
C ILE A 36 4.92 6.91 10.44
N GLY A 37 5.89 6.09 10.04
CA GLY A 37 6.78 5.40 10.98
C GLY A 37 6.19 4.18 11.68
N GLN A 38 4.96 3.78 11.32
CA GLN A 38 4.31 2.59 11.86
C GLN A 38 4.99 1.28 11.44
N TRP A 39 5.72 1.27 10.31
CA TRP A 39 6.52 0.12 9.89
C TRP A 39 8.01 0.33 10.21
N PRO A 40 8.63 -0.56 11.01
CA PRO A 40 10.08 -0.63 11.15
C PRO A 40 10.82 -0.58 9.80
N GLY A 41 11.81 0.31 9.70
CA GLY A 41 12.66 0.47 8.52
C GLY A 41 14.14 0.30 8.85
N PRO A 42 15.01 0.24 7.81
CA PRO A 42 16.46 0.12 7.97
C PRO A 42 17.06 1.32 8.71
N MET A 43 18.33 1.23 9.11
CA MET A 43 19.03 2.33 9.82
C MET A 43 19.10 3.61 8.98
N ASP A 44 19.25 3.50 7.65
CA ASP A 44 19.33 4.64 6.72
C ASP A 44 17.95 5.12 6.24
N ARG A 45 16.88 4.81 7.00
CA ARG A 45 15.52 5.04 6.56
C ARG A 45 15.20 6.52 6.35
N GLN A 46 14.27 6.74 5.43
CA GLN A 46 13.50 7.95 5.27
C GLN A 46 12.04 7.61 5.56
N PHE A 47 11.37 8.53 6.25
CA PHE A 47 9.94 8.54 6.49
C PHE A 47 9.30 9.34 5.37
N CYS A 48 8.33 8.75 4.67
CA CYS A 48 7.71 9.40 3.54
C CYS A 48 6.20 9.34 3.62
N ALA A 49 5.56 10.48 3.40
CA ALA A 49 4.15 10.58 3.13
C ALA A 49 3.90 10.59 1.62
N ILE A 50 2.85 9.91 1.18
CA ILE A 50 2.40 9.92 -0.22
C ILE A 50 1.04 10.58 -0.26
N SER A 51 0.89 11.56 -1.15
CA SER A 51 -0.41 12.17 -1.45
C SER A 51 -0.79 11.89 -2.90
N ALA A 52 -2.08 11.78 -3.16
CA ALA A 52 -2.62 11.57 -4.49
C ALA A 52 -3.72 12.62 -4.79
N ASN A 53 -4.07 12.77 -6.06
CA ASN A 53 -5.28 13.47 -6.45
C ASN A 53 -6.50 12.77 -5.83
N ALA A 54 -7.24 13.47 -4.97
CA ALA A 54 -8.35 12.89 -4.22
C ALA A 54 -9.45 12.31 -5.12
N ASN A 55 -9.78 12.96 -6.24
CA ASN A 55 -10.82 12.47 -7.15
C ASN A 55 -10.38 11.18 -7.86
N ALA A 56 -9.14 11.14 -8.35
CA ALA A 56 -8.58 9.94 -8.95
C ALA A 56 -8.45 8.80 -7.93
N TRP A 57 -8.00 9.11 -6.70
CA TRP A 57 -7.91 8.12 -5.63
C TRP A 57 -9.27 7.56 -5.25
N ASN A 58 -10.31 8.39 -5.12
CA ASN A 58 -11.66 7.95 -4.80
C ASN A 58 -12.25 7.00 -5.86
N GLN A 59 -11.82 7.12 -7.12
CA GLN A 59 -12.23 6.24 -8.21
C GLN A 59 -11.36 4.99 -8.36
N ALA A 60 -10.14 5.00 -7.82
CA ALA A 60 -9.23 3.87 -7.90
C ALA A 60 -9.82 2.63 -7.19
N GLU A 61 -9.65 1.47 -7.82
CA GLU A 61 -10.11 0.19 -7.27
C GLU A 61 -9.27 -0.20 -6.05
N LYS A 62 -9.95 -0.64 -4.98
CA LYS A 62 -9.31 -1.01 -3.71
C LYS A 62 -9.94 -2.28 -3.15
N ALA A 63 -9.13 -3.13 -2.56
CA ALA A 63 -9.58 -4.39 -1.97
C ALA A 63 -8.91 -4.68 -0.63
N TRP A 64 -9.69 -5.23 0.31
CA TRP A 64 -9.16 -5.94 1.47
C TRP A 64 -8.77 -7.37 1.06
N ILE A 65 -7.54 -7.76 1.38
CA ILE A 65 -6.99 -9.09 1.04
C ILE A 65 -6.71 -9.87 2.33
N PRO A 66 -7.50 -10.89 2.68
CA PRO A 66 -7.24 -11.73 3.85
C PRO A 66 -6.06 -12.67 3.62
N ALA A 67 -5.55 -13.29 4.69
CA ALA A 67 -4.45 -14.26 4.59
C ALA A 67 -4.83 -15.50 3.75
N ALA A 68 -6.10 -15.92 3.85
CA ALA A 68 -6.70 -16.99 3.07
C ALA A 68 -8.14 -16.62 2.68
N ASP A 69 -8.65 -17.19 1.58
CA ASP A 69 -10.07 -17.09 1.23
C ASP A 69 -10.95 -18.01 2.10
N THR A 70 -12.27 -17.92 1.91
CA THR A 70 -13.26 -18.74 2.63
C THR A 70 -13.13 -20.25 2.35
N SER A 71 -12.38 -20.64 1.32
CA SER A 71 -12.08 -22.03 0.98
C SER A 71 -10.73 -22.48 1.57
N GLY A 72 -10.06 -21.64 2.36
CA GLY A 72 -8.77 -21.93 2.96
C GLY A 72 -7.58 -21.76 2.02
N ASN A 73 -7.78 -21.20 0.82
CA ASN A 73 -6.67 -20.97 -0.11
C ASN A 73 -5.84 -19.79 0.39
N LYS A 74 -4.55 -20.02 0.67
CA LYS A 74 -3.60 -18.94 1.00
C LYS A 74 -3.56 -17.90 -0.13
N LEU A 75 -3.80 -16.64 0.22
CA LEU A 75 -3.78 -15.49 -0.71
C LEU A 75 -2.49 -14.69 -0.57
N TRP A 76 -2.08 -14.36 0.65
CA TRP A 76 -0.84 -13.61 0.88
C TRP A 76 0.36 -14.35 0.29
N GLU A 77 1.28 -13.60 -0.31
CA GLU A 77 2.48 -14.16 -0.95
C GLU A 77 2.17 -15.13 -2.11
N ASN A 78 0.90 -15.30 -2.51
CA ASN A 78 0.49 -16.17 -3.61
C ASN A 78 -0.23 -15.36 -4.69
N PRO A 79 0.51 -14.82 -5.69
CA PRO A 79 -0.06 -13.94 -6.71
C PRO A 79 -1.22 -14.58 -7.48
N ILE A 80 -1.14 -15.88 -7.78
CA ILE A 80 -2.17 -16.60 -8.54
C ILE A 80 -3.48 -16.63 -7.76
N ASN A 81 -3.44 -17.06 -6.49
CA ASN A 81 -4.63 -17.11 -5.65
C ASN A 81 -5.19 -15.72 -5.35
N MET A 82 -4.30 -14.75 -5.12
CA MET A 82 -4.69 -13.36 -4.88
C MET A 82 -5.40 -12.74 -6.08
N ASP A 83 -4.87 -12.92 -7.30
CA ASP A 83 -5.49 -12.42 -8.52
C ASP A 83 -6.85 -13.09 -8.78
N MET A 84 -6.97 -14.39 -8.51
CA MET A 84 -8.26 -15.08 -8.57
C MET A 84 -9.26 -14.51 -7.55
N TYR A 85 -8.83 -14.26 -6.32
CA TYR A 85 -9.66 -13.65 -5.29
C TYR A 85 -10.12 -12.24 -5.69
N ILE A 86 -9.21 -11.40 -6.16
CA ILE A 86 -9.51 -10.04 -6.62
C ILE A 86 -10.51 -10.06 -7.79
N LYS A 87 -10.37 -11.01 -8.72
CA LYS A 87 -11.35 -11.23 -9.80
C LYS A 87 -12.72 -11.69 -9.28
N LYS A 88 -12.76 -12.55 -8.25
CA LYS A 88 -14.01 -12.97 -7.59
C LYS A 88 -14.73 -11.79 -6.91
N LEU A 89 -14.01 -10.77 -6.44
CA LEU A 89 -14.60 -9.51 -5.97
C LEU A 89 -15.19 -8.66 -7.13
N GLY A 90 -15.05 -9.10 -8.38
CA GLY A 90 -15.59 -8.43 -9.56
C GLY A 90 -14.69 -7.31 -10.10
N PHE A 91 -13.39 -7.33 -9.77
CA PHE A 91 -12.41 -6.47 -10.45
C PHE A 91 -11.91 -7.14 -11.73
N LYS A 92 -11.71 -6.36 -12.79
CA LYS A 92 -11.27 -6.89 -14.09
C LYS A 92 -9.77 -7.11 -14.15
N ASP A 93 -9.01 -6.19 -13.55
CA ASP A 93 -7.56 -6.10 -13.67
C ASP A 93 -6.91 -6.05 -12.28
N PRO A 94 -6.49 -7.20 -11.72
CA PRO A 94 -5.90 -7.23 -10.38
C PRO A 94 -4.67 -6.37 -10.18
N GLU A 95 -3.90 -6.08 -11.25
CA GLU A 95 -2.71 -5.21 -11.18
C GLU A 95 -3.08 -3.74 -10.95
N LYS A 96 -4.35 -3.37 -11.17
CA LYS A 96 -4.90 -2.01 -10.97
C LYS A 96 -5.77 -1.89 -9.74
N VAL A 97 -5.56 -2.75 -8.74
CA VAL A 97 -6.27 -2.72 -7.47
C VAL A 97 -5.27 -2.47 -6.35
N ALA A 98 -5.44 -1.38 -5.61
CA ALA A 98 -4.71 -1.19 -4.36
C ALA A 98 -5.21 -2.18 -3.31
N ARG A 99 -4.28 -2.84 -2.63
CA ARG A 99 -4.59 -3.97 -1.76
C ARG A 99 -4.23 -3.61 -0.33
N MET A 100 -5.16 -3.84 0.59
CA MET A 100 -5.02 -3.55 2.01
C MET A 100 -5.07 -4.83 2.83
N SER A 101 -4.31 -4.85 3.91
CA SER A 101 -4.35 -5.92 4.91
C SER A 101 -3.63 -5.49 6.17
N VAL A 102 -3.51 -6.39 7.14
CA VAL A 102 -2.53 -6.25 8.24
C VAL A 102 -1.15 -6.70 7.79
N ILE A 103 -0.09 -6.34 8.50
CA ILE A 103 1.26 -6.83 8.23
C ILE A 103 1.43 -8.23 8.83
N LYS A 104 1.83 -9.20 8.01
CA LYS A 104 2.13 -10.56 8.50
C LYS A 104 3.25 -10.51 9.55
N GLY A 105 2.98 -11.01 10.74
CA GLY A 105 3.87 -10.94 11.91
C GLY A 105 3.84 -9.63 12.69
N MET A 106 2.99 -8.68 12.28
CA MET A 106 2.65 -7.43 13.01
C MET A 106 1.16 -7.15 12.76
N GLU A 107 0.31 -8.09 13.18
CA GLU A 107 -1.13 -8.07 12.91
C GLU A 107 -1.89 -6.93 13.61
N ASP A 108 -1.22 -6.17 14.47
CA ASP A 108 -1.67 -4.90 15.07
C ASP A 108 -1.52 -3.69 14.13
N THR A 109 -0.85 -3.87 12.98
CA THR A 109 -0.51 -2.79 12.05
C THR A 109 -1.11 -3.02 10.66
N LEU A 110 -1.87 -2.03 10.17
CA LEU A 110 -2.38 -2.03 8.78
C LEU A 110 -1.31 -1.66 7.77
N GLN A 111 -1.48 -2.15 6.55
CA GLN A 111 -0.71 -1.77 5.38
C GLN A 111 -1.57 -1.66 4.13
N MET A 112 -1.06 -0.95 3.15
CA MET A 112 -1.58 -0.90 1.79
C MET A 112 -0.42 -0.98 0.79
N VAL A 113 -0.60 -1.76 -0.27
CA VAL A 113 0.23 -1.66 -1.47
C VAL A 113 -0.45 -0.79 -2.52
N ILE A 114 0.26 0.25 -2.96
CA ILE A 114 -0.05 1.05 -4.15
C ILE A 114 0.59 0.30 -5.34
N PRO A 115 -0.19 -0.29 -6.26
CA PRO A 115 0.37 -1.08 -7.35
C PRO A 115 1.24 -0.22 -8.28
N ASP A 116 2.22 -0.84 -8.93
CA ASP A 116 3.08 -0.14 -9.90
C ASP A 116 2.27 0.53 -11.02
N ALA A 117 1.13 -0.07 -11.40
CA ALA A 117 0.19 0.47 -12.39
C ALA A 117 -0.42 1.82 -12.01
N PHE A 118 -0.38 2.20 -10.72
CA PHE A 118 -0.86 3.51 -10.24
C PHE A 118 0.22 4.60 -10.32
N THR A 119 1.48 4.21 -10.48
CA THR A 119 2.59 5.15 -10.68
C THR A 119 2.56 5.71 -12.10
N LYS A 120 3.13 6.90 -12.30
CA LYS A 120 3.27 7.50 -13.64
C LYS A 120 3.98 6.58 -14.63
N LYS A 121 5.00 5.83 -14.18
CA LYS A 121 5.74 4.87 -15.01
C LYS A 121 4.91 3.65 -15.38
N GLY A 122 3.94 3.27 -14.55
CA GLY A 122 2.96 2.21 -14.83
C GLY A 122 1.74 2.66 -15.62
N GLY A 123 1.68 3.93 -16.06
CA GLY A 123 0.55 4.49 -16.80
C GLY A 123 -0.60 5.01 -15.91
N GLY A 124 -0.38 5.11 -14.60
CA GLY A 124 -1.37 5.63 -13.65
C GLY A 124 -1.52 7.14 -13.71
N ASN A 125 -2.67 7.63 -13.27
CA ASN A 125 -3.07 9.05 -13.31
C ASN A 125 -3.39 9.63 -11.92
N LEU A 126 -2.88 9.01 -10.85
CA LEU A 126 -3.16 9.44 -9.48
C LEU A 126 -2.44 10.74 -9.06
N ASP A 127 -1.55 11.29 -9.90
CA ASP A 127 -0.69 12.43 -9.54
C ASP A 127 0.01 12.23 -8.18
N LEU A 128 0.69 11.09 -8.04
CA LEU A 128 1.36 10.72 -6.80
C LEU A 128 2.51 11.71 -6.51
N LYS A 129 2.38 12.41 -5.38
CA LYS A 129 3.41 13.26 -4.80
C LYS A 129 3.89 12.63 -3.50
N PHE A 130 5.06 13.06 -3.06
CA PHE A 130 5.63 12.57 -1.82
C PHE A 130 6.39 13.69 -1.10
N GLU A 131 6.48 13.53 0.21
CA GLU A 131 7.35 14.29 1.09
C GLU A 131 8.14 13.30 1.93
N CYS A 132 9.45 13.47 2.02
CA CYS A 132 10.33 12.52 2.69
C CYS A 132 11.31 13.24 3.62
N HIS A 133 11.34 12.81 4.88
CA HIS A 133 12.20 13.34 5.93
C HIS A 133 12.99 12.24 6.64
N PRO A 134 14.14 12.58 7.23
CA PRO A 134 14.90 11.64 8.09
C PRO A 134 14.18 11.30 9.39
N ASN A 135 13.36 12.22 9.94
CA ASN A 135 12.64 12.04 11.20
C ASN A 135 11.12 12.19 11.00
N VAL A 136 10.33 11.59 11.90
CA VAL A 136 8.86 11.66 11.85
C VAL A 136 8.37 13.03 12.29
N GLU A 137 9.08 13.63 13.23
CA GLU A 137 8.82 14.93 13.83
C GLU A 137 8.83 16.06 12.80
N ASP A 138 9.62 15.89 11.72
CA ASP A 138 9.75 16.88 10.64
C ASP A 138 8.44 17.10 9.86
N PHE A 139 7.48 16.18 9.96
CA PHE A 139 6.14 16.34 9.38
C PHE A 139 5.24 17.28 10.19
N ASN A 140 5.59 17.59 11.45
CA ASN A 140 4.87 18.54 12.31
C ASN A 140 3.35 18.31 12.40
N GLY A 141 2.90 17.06 12.29
CA GLY A 141 1.47 16.70 12.33
C GLY A 141 0.67 17.00 11.05
N ASN A 142 1.31 17.45 9.96
CA ASN A 142 0.64 17.79 8.70
C ASN A 142 0.21 16.56 7.88
N THR A 143 0.53 15.36 8.34
CA THR A 143 0.27 14.08 7.69
C THR A 143 -0.53 13.20 8.64
N PRO A 144 -1.85 13.44 8.75
CA PRO A 144 -2.69 12.65 9.64
C PRO A 144 -2.70 11.19 9.21
N GLU A 145 -2.92 10.31 10.18
CA GLU A 145 -3.16 8.90 9.91
C GLU A 145 -4.38 8.73 9.01
N VAL A 146 -4.25 7.88 8.00
CA VAL A 146 -5.28 7.68 6.99
C VAL A 146 -6.23 6.57 7.42
N ASP A 147 -7.50 6.92 7.64
CA ASP A 147 -8.55 5.94 7.92
C ASP A 147 -8.96 5.19 6.65
N TYR A 148 -8.43 3.97 6.48
CA TYR A 148 -8.75 3.09 5.34
C TYR A 148 -10.22 2.64 5.34
N TYR A 149 -10.89 2.62 6.48
CA TYR A 149 -12.30 2.22 6.60
C TYR A 149 -13.26 3.30 6.10
N SER A 150 -12.82 4.56 6.06
CA SER A 150 -13.61 5.69 5.55
C SER A 150 -13.79 5.67 4.02
N TRP A 151 -13.00 4.87 3.30
CA TRP A 151 -13.01 4.85 1.85
C TRP A 151 -14.22 4.13 1.26
N LYS A 152 -14.81 4.74 0.24
CA LYS A 152 -15.95 4.17 -0.50
C LYS A 152 -15.49 3.22 -1.60
N GLY A 153 -16.32 2.24 -1.92
CA GLY A 153 -16.10 1.33 -3.06
C GLY A 153 -14.95 0.32 -2.86
N VAL A 154 -14.42 0.22 -1.64
CA VAL A 154 -13.50 -0.86 -1.26
C VAL A 154 -14.28 -2.17 -1.25
N LYS A 155 -13.73 -3.22 -1.85
CA LYS A 155 -14.34 -4.56 -1.84
C LYS A 155 -13.57 -5.54 -0.95
N GLY A 156 -14.22 -6.65 -0.59
CA GLY A 156 -13.72 -7.61 0.37
C GLY A 156 -14.09 -7.21 1.81
N GLU A 157 -14.01 -8.17 2.73
CA GLU A 157 -14.31 -7.94 4.14
C GLU A 157 -13.21 -7.08 4.78
N PRO A 158 -13.54 -5.96 5.44
CA PRO A 158 -12.58 -5.16 6.18
C PRO A 158 -11.80 -5.99 7.20
N ILE A 159 -10.48 -5.81 7.21
CA ILE A 159 -9.61 -6.48 8.18
C ILE A 159 -9.30 -5.50 9.29
N HIS A 160 -9.55 -5.90 10.53
CA HIS A 160 -9.23 -5.13 11.71
C HIS A 160 -7.93 -5.64 12.34
N PRO A 161 -7.02 -4.75 12.73
CA PRO A 161 -5.84 -5.14 13.48
C PRO A 161 -6.21 -5.90 14.74
N ASN A 162 -5.45 -6.94 15.05
CA ASN A 162 -5.59 -7.59 16.34
C ASN A 162 -4.98 -6.68 17.39
N THR A 163 -5.82 -6.03 18.19
CA THR A 163 -5.39 -5.11 19.25
C THR A 163 -5.26 -5.80 20.61
N ASP A 164 -5.57 -7.11 20.67
CA ASP A 164 -5.40 -7.92 21.88
C ASP A 164 -3.92 -8.29 22.05
N CYS A 165 -3.18 -7.43 22.75
CA CYS A 165 -1.86 -7.68 23.31
C CYS A 165 -1.92 -7.60 24.84
#